data_AF-A0A2D7I4E9-F1
#
_entry.id   AF-A0A2D7I4E9-F1
#
_cell.length_a   1.000
_cell.length_b   1.000
_cell.length_c   1.000
_cell.angle_alpha   90.00
_cell.angle_beta   90.00
_cell.angle_gamma   90.00
#
_symmetry.space_group_name_H-M   'P 1'
#
loop_
_entity.id
_entity.type
_entity.pdbx_description
1 polymer ?
#
loop_
_entity_poly.entity_id
_entity_poly.type
_entity_poly.pdbx_seq_one_letter_code
_entity_poly.pdbx_strand_id
1 'polypeptide(L)'
;MTSDRNTSEHTSQNRFFIGFGALKSAPLLLLTAFFALVMTSVSWAADEIVEIEEAPEPTGDLLIATSVCEAHELRAAQEEDPSLRIEIPREFAGKWPSRSACVSAELAWDVEAPGPIQPIPFSHKHHSGEFGIECQYCHSNTGDSPAAGVPSVELCMGCHAQFPKEYDEIEGIRILKEHWENKEPIEWVQIHRLPEHVQFRHNRHIAANVPCQRCHGEVQEMDKLYLVPETEWKYGVPANKLEMGWCINCHNDNNHQADVDCVTCHY
;
A
#
# COMPACT_ATOMS: atom_id res chain seq x y z
N MET A 1 57.91 38.93 -31.31
CA MET A 1 56.97 40.04 -31.50
C MET A 1 55.61 39.55 -31.00
N THR A 2 54.99 40.09 -29.93
CA THR A 2 54.42 41.47 -29.79
C THR A 2 53.38 41.71 -30.89
N SER A 3 52.15 42.18 -30.72
CA SER A 3 51.37 42.92 -29.71
C SER A 3 50.05 43.33 -30.44
N ASP A 4 48.95 43.83 -29.88
CA ASP A 4 48.53 44.05 -28.49
C ASP A 4 46.98 44.21 -28.37
N ARG A 5 46.46 43.92 -27.18
CA ARG A 5 45.33 44.54 -26.43
C ARG A 5 44.11 45.20 -27.13
N ASN A 6 42.91 44.83 -26.67
CA ASN A 6 42.08 45.65 -25.74
C ASN A 6 41.06 44.70 -25.04
N THR A 7 40.85 44.53 -23.72
CA THR A 7 40.83 45.32 -22.47
C THR A 7 39.65 46.28 -22.24
N SER A 8 38.71 45.85 -21.38
CA SER A 8 37.91 46.72 -20.51
C SER A 8 37.54 45.96 -19.22
N GLU A 9 37.69 46.61 -18.07
CA GLU A 9 37.32 46.10 -16.74
C GLU A 9 36.05 46.81 -16.26
N HIS A 10 35.26 46.22 -15.35
CA HIS A 10 34.56 47.02 -14.34
C HIS A 10 34.14 46.27 -13.05
N THR A 11 34.87 46.61 -12.00
CA THR A 11 34.50 46.77 -10.58
C THR A 11 33.21 46.15 -10.03
N SER A 12 33.42 45.13 -9.18
CA SER A 12 32.76 44.88 -7.89
C SER A 12 31.98 46.05 -7.25
N GLN A 13 30.72 45.81 -6.84
CA GLN A 13 30.25 45.87 -5.44
C GLN A 13 28.71 45.88 -5.33
N ASN A 14 28.11 44.91 -4.61
CA ASN A 14 27.33 45.23 -3.42
C ASN A 14 27.04 43.97 -2.55
N ARG A 15 26.78 44.17 -1.25
CA ARG A 15 26.40 43.11 -0.29
C ARG A 15 24.99 43.36 0.24
N PHE A 16 24.16 42.33 0.34
CA PHE A 16 22.95 42.39 1.17
C PHE A 16 23.26 41.92 2.59
N PHE A 17 22.77 42.67 3.60
CA PHE A 17 23.14 42.49 5.00
C PHE A 17 21.91 42.72 5.90
N ILE A 18 21.25 41.63 6.31
CA ILE A 18 20.23 41.59 7.37
C ILE A 18 20.35 40.19 8.03
N GLY A 19 20.44 40.02 9.35
CA GLY A 19 20.55 41.03 10.41
C GLY A 19 20.56 40.38 11.80
N PHE A 20 21.62 39.65 12.16
CA PHE A 20 21.74 39.01 13.48
C PHE A 20 21.92 40.04 14.60
N GLY A 21 20.92 40.19 15.46
CA GLY A 21 21.00 40.98 16.70
C GLY A 21 21.27 40.09 17.91
N ALA A 22 22.28 40.42 18.71
CA ALA A 22 22.63 39.68 19.93
C ALA A 22 23.24 40.62 21.01
N LEU A 23 23.07 40.22 22.28
CA LEU A 23 23.49 40.93 23.52
C LEU A 23 22.74 42.27 23.75
N LYS A 24 22.41 42.68 24.99
CA LYS A 24 23.18 42.60 26.25
C LYS A 24 22.32 42.31 27.49
N SER A 25 23.00 42.17 28.64
CA SER A 25 22.53 41.65 29.93
C SER A 25 22.46 42.70 31.06
N ALA A 26 21.50 42.52 31.99
CA ALA A 26 21.53 42.96 33.40
C ALA A 26 21.49 44.50 33.66
N PRO A 27 20.95 45.02 34.81
CA PRO A 27 21.13 44.50 36.18
C PRO A 27 19.87 44.42 37.07
N LEU A 28 20.10 44.19 38.37
CA LEU A 28 19.16 43.82 39.45
C LEU A 28 18.90 44.99 40.43
N LEU A 29 17.66 45.17 40.90
CA LEU A 29 17.20 45.85 42.14
C LEU A 29 15.66 45.60 42.27
N LEU A 30 15.12 44.80 43.20
CA LEU A 30 14.90 44.99 44.65
C LEU A 30 13.68 45.88 45.04
N LEU A 31 12.65 45.22 45.62
CA LEU A 31 11.56 45.74 46.49
C LEU A 31 10.63 46.82 45.88
N THR A 32 9.31 46.83 46.09
CA THR A 32 8.56 46.60 47.35
C THR A 32 7.24 45.81 47.15
N ALA A 33 6.53 45.51 48.23
CA ALA A 33 5.31 44.71 48.23
C ALA A 33 4.01 45.55 48.08
N PHE A 34 2.99 44.96 47.46
CA PHE A 34 1.59 45.32 47.68
C PHE A 34 0.75 44.05 47.88
N PHE A 35 0.22 43.89 49.08
CA PHE A 35 -0.61 42.74 49.47
C PHE A 35 -2.08 43.09 49.19
N ALA A 36 -2.60 42.68 48.03
CA ALA A 36 -3.98 42.95 47.62
C ALA A 36 -4.89 41.79 48.02
N LEU A 37 -5.80 42.03 48.96
CA LEU A 37 -6.73 41.02 49.48
C LEU A 37 -7.89 40.78 48.50
N VAL A 38 -7.87 39.65 47.78
CA VAL A 38 -9.01 39.19 46.99
C VAL A 38 -9.83 38.22 47.83
N MET A 39 -11.01 38.66 48.27
CA MET A 39 -11.94 37.83 49.05
C MET A 39 -12.54 36.70 48.20
N THR A 40 -12.75 35.55 48.82
CA THR A 40 -13.33 34.36 48.20
C THR A 40 -14.83 34.51 47.96
N SER A 41 -15.27 34.29 46.72
CA SER A 41 -16.67 33.98 46.38
C SER A 41 -16.74 32.59 45.75
N VAL A 42 -16.97 31.56 46.59
CA VAL A 42 -17.28 30.21 46.10
C VAL A 42 -18.75 30.19 45.69
N SER A 43 -19.03 30.38 44.40
CA SER A 43 -20.37 30.17 43.86
C SER A 43 -20.66 28.68 43.82
N TRP A 44 -21.62 28.22 44.62
CA TRP A 44 -22.21 26.91 44.44
C TRP A 44 -23.01 26.90 43.11
N ALA A 45 -22.61 26.03 42.18
CA ALA A 45 -23.55 25.59 41.16
C ALA A 45 -24.64 24.77 41.86
N ALA A 46 -25.90 24.91 41.44
CA ALA A 46 -26.94 23.99 41.85
C ALA A 46 -26.76 22.67 41.08
N ASP A 47 -26.97 21.53 41.74
CA ASP A 47 -26.96 20.23 41.09
C ASP A 47 -28.14 20.14 40.11
N GLU A 48 -27.86 20.34 38.82
CA GLU A 48 -28.78 19.97 37.76
C GLU A 48 -28.78 18.44 37.66
N ILE A 49 -29.87 17.82 38.10
CA ILE A 49 -30.03 16.36 38.05
C ILE A 49 -30.18 15.98 36.58
N VAL A 50 -29.07 15.59 35.97
CA VAL A 50 -29.07 14.87 34.70
C VAL A 50 -29.78 13.54 34.96
N GLU A 51 -31.00 13.41 34.47
CA GLU A 51 -31.60 12.09 34.27
C GLU A 51 -30.68 11.32 33.34
N ILE A 52 -30.04 10.28 33.88
CA ILE A 52 -29.36 9.29 33.07
C ILE A 52 -30.49 8.54 32.37
N GLU A 53 -30.75 8.88 31.10
CA GLU A 53 -31.55 8.03 30.24
C GLU A 53 -30.92 6.64 30.26
N GLU A 54 -31.63 5.65 30.80
CA GLU A 54 -31.17 4.26 30.80
C GLU A 54 -30.92 3.86 29.35
N ALA A 55 -29.65 3.54 29.05
CA ALA A 55 -29.26 3.13 27.71
C ALA A 55 -30.18 1.99 27.26
N PRO A 56 -30.82 2.09 26.09
CA PRO A 56 -31.94 1.23 25.75
C PRO A 56 -31.54 -0.24 25.83
N GLU A 57 -32.32 -1.03 26.57
CA GLU A 57 -32.19 -2.49 26.71
C GLU A 57 -31.84 -3.11 25.35
N PRO A 58 -30.63 -3.70 25.18
CA PRO A 58 -30.07 -3.95 23.85
C PRO A 58 -30.86 -5.05 23.12
N THR A 59 -31.76 -4.63 22.23
CA THR A 59 -32.72 -5.47 21.48
C THR A 59 -32.10 -6.21 20.30
N GLY A 60 -30.78 -6.41 20.30
CA GLY A 60 -30.05 -7.18 19.28
C GLY A 60 -29.86 -8.64 19.70
N ASP A 61 -29.83 -9.53 18.70
CA ASP A 61 -29.37 -10.90 18.88
C ASP A 61 -27.89 -10.95 19.32
N LEU A 62 -27.49 -12.01 20.01
CA LEU A 62 -26.10 -12.22 20.44
C LEU A 62 -25.27 -12.76 19.28
N LEU A 63 -24.30 -11.97 18.81
CA LEU A 63 -23.34 -12.37 17.79
C LEU A 63 -22.16 -13.10 18.44
N ILE A 64 -21.79 -14.28 17.98
CA ILE A 64 -20.74 -15.11 18.58
C ILE A 64 -19.66 -15.41 17.53
N ALA A 65 -18.43 -14.96 17.75
CA ALA A 65 -17.33 -15.19 16.81
C ALA A 65 -17.00 -16.69 16.66
N THR A 66 -16.84 -17.14 15.42
CA THR A 66 -16.45 -18.50 15.02
C THR A 66 -15.04 -18.60 14.45
N SER A 67 -14.36 -17.46 14.29
CA SER A 67 -12.97 -17.32 13.80
C SER A 67 -12.30 -16.08 14.41
N VAL A 68 -10.97 -15.96 14.36
CA VAL A 68 -10.26 -14.73 14.73
C VAL A 68 -10.59 -13.59 13.77
N CYS A 69 -10.76 -13.87 12.48
CA CYS A 69 -11.19 -12.86 11.49
C CYS A 69 -12.57 -12.26 11.84
N GLU A 70 -13.59 -13.10 12.05
CA GLU A 70 -14.91 -12.65 12.51
C GLU A 70 -14.84 -11.94 13.87
N ALA A 71 -13.95 -12.39 14.78
CA ALA A 71 -13.72 -11.69 16.04
C ALA A 71 -13.12 -10.28 15.86
N HIS A 72 -12.42 -9.97 14.77
CA HIS A 72 -12.00 -8.60 14.44
C HIS A 72 -13.13 -7.77 13.81
N GLU A 73 -13.99 -8.38 13.03
CA GLU A 73 -15.17 -7.73 12.45
C GLU A 73 -16.20 -7.37 13.53
N LEU A 74 -16.53 -8.30 14.43
CA LEU A 74 -17.44 -8.05 15.55
C LEU A 74 -16.90 -6.99 16.53
N ARG A 75 -15.58 -6.92 16.73
CA ARG A 75 -14.94 -5.81 17.47
C ARG A 75 -15.17 -4.47 16.78
N ALA A 76 -14.90 -4.39 15.48
CA ALA A 76 -15.08 -3.16 14.70
C ALA A 76 -16.55 -2.72 14.63
N ALA A 77 -17.48 -3.67 14.44
CA ALA A 77 -18.90 -3.41 14.49
C ALA A 77 -19.34 -2.85 15.85
N GLN A 78 -18.81 -3.37 16.97
CA GLN A 78 -19.10 -2.84 18.31
C GLN A 78 -18.41 -1.49 18.60
N GLU A 79 -17.32 -1.15 17.90
CA GLU A 79 -16.73 0.21 17.93
C GLU A 79 -17.60 1.23 17.16
N GLU A 80 -18.33 0.79 16.13
CA GLU A 80 -19.26 1.62 15.34
C GLU A 80 -20.67 1.71 15.97
N ASP A 81 -21.19 0.60 16.51
CA ASP A 81 -22.44 0.51 17.30
C ASP A 81 -22.20 -0.19 18.65
N PRO A 82 -21.96 0.58 19.73
CA PRO A 82 -21.77 0.05 21.08
C PRO A 82 -22.98 -0.66 21.69
N SER A 83 -24.16 -0.67 21.04
CA SER A 83 -25.31 -1.46 21.48
C SER A 83 -25.23 -2.94 21.06
N LEU A 84 -24.35 -3.28 20.11
CA LEU A 84 -24.16 -4.64 19.62
C LEU A 84 -23.64 -5.56 20.72
N ARG A 85 -24.34 -6.69 20.88
CA ARG A 85 -24.01 -7.75 21.83
C ARG A 85 -23.14 -8.78 21.14
N ILE A 86 -21.83 -8.75 21.44
CA ILE A 86 -20.87 -9.71 20.89
C ILE A 86 -20.32 -10.62 22.00
N GLU A 87 -20.13 -11.89 21.68
CA GLU A 87 -19.33 -12.84 22.46
C GLU A 87 -18.12 -13.30 21.61
N ILE A 88 -16.93 -13.23 22.20
CA ILE A 88 -15.70 -13.68 21.55
C ILE A 88 -15.13 -14.83 22.38
N PRO A 89 -15.29 -16.09 21.94
CA PRO A 89 -14.68 -17.25 22.57
C PRO A 89 -13.16 -17.08 22.76
N ARG A 90 -12.61 -17.73 23.78
CA ARG A 90 -11.21 -17.53 24.22
C ARG A 90 -10.19 -17.95 23.16
N GLU A 91 -10.55 -18.93 22.34
CA GLU A 91 -9.85 -19.39 21.15
C GLU A 91 -9.71 -18.28 20.10
N PHE A 92 -10.74 -17.45 19.89
CA PHE A 92 -10.75 -16.33 18.92
C PHE A 92 -10.39 -14.97 19.54
N ALA A 93 -10.11 -14.94 20.85
CA ALA A 93 -9.59 -13.77 21.57
C ALA A 93 -8.14 -13.38 21.18
N GLY A 94 -7.55 -14.06 20.18
CA GLY A 94 -6.22 -13.78 19.65
C GLY A 94 -6.09 -12.46 18.87
N LYS A 95 -4.84 -12.16 18.50
CA LYS A 95 -4.45 -11.00 17.66
C LYS A 95 -3.96 -11.37 16.26
N TRP A 96 -3.84 -12.68 15.99
CA TRP A 96 -3.31 -13.25 14.75
C TRP A 96 -4.32 -14.27 14.20
N PRO A 97 -4.63 -14.27 12.89
CA PRO A 97 -4.25 -13.28 11.87
C PRO A 97 -4.64 -11.84 12.24
N SER A 98 -4.01 -10.84 11.62
CA SER A 98 -4.40 -9.43 11.79
C SER A 98 -5.68 -9.12 11.00
N ARG A 99 -6.46 -8.11 11.44
CA ARG A 99 -7.64 -7.65 10.70
C ARG A 99 -7.33 -7.32 9.23
N SER A 100 -6.18 -6.69 8.94
CA SER A 100 -5.80 -6.40 7.55
C SER A 100 -5.47 -7.66 6.75
N ALA A 101 -4.84 -8.68 7.35
CA ALA A 101 -4.60 -9.95 6.67
C ALA A 101 -5.93 -10.65 6.32
N CYS A 102 -6.87 -10.72 7.26
CA CYS A 102 -8.22 -11.25 7.03
C CYS A 102 -8.94 -10.55 5.87
N VAL A 103 -9.10 -9.22 5.96
CA VAL A 103 -9.78 -8.40 4.95
C VAL A 103 -9.08 -8.48 3.59
N SER A 104 -7.74 -8.51 3.56
CA SER A 104 -7.00 -8.65 2.29
C SER A 104 -7.20 -10.02 1.63
N ALA A 105 -7.39 -11.08 2.41
CA ALA A 105 -7.63 -12.43 1.90
C ALA A 105 -9.07 -12.60 1.40
N GLU A 106 -10.05 -11.97 2.06
CA GLU A 106 -11.43 -11.88 1.57
C GLU A 106 -11.50 -11.10 0.26
N LEU A 107 -11.01 -9.85 0.25
CA LEU A 107 -11.07 -8.97 -0.92
C LEU A 107 -10.28 -9.50 -2.14
N ALA A 108 -9.22 -10.28 -1.93
CA ALA A 108 -8.48 -10.93 -3.01
C ALA A 108 -9.20 -12.15 -3.61
N TRP A 109 -10.23 -12.69 -2.94
CA TRP A 109 -11.05 -13.83 -3.40
C TRP A 109 -12.52 -13.51 -3.65
N ASP A 110 -12.98 -12.27 -3.45
CA ASP A 110 -14.30 -11.81 -3.88
C ASP A 110 -14.57 -12.22 -5.33
N VAL A 111 -15.71 -12.89 -5.55
CA VAL A 111 -16.14 -13.41 -6.85
C VAL A 111 -16.78 -12.34 -7.73
N GLU A 112 -17.33 -11.29 -7.14
CA GLU A 112 -17.94 -10.15 -7.84
C GLU A 112 -16.90 -9.08 -8.20
N ALA A 113 -15.81 -8.97 -7.43
CA ALA A 113 -14.66 -8.15 -7.77
C ALA A 113 -14.07 -8.54 -9.15
N PRO A 114 -13.67 -7.58 -10.00
CA PRO A 114 -13.08 -7.88 -11.31
C PRO A 114 -11.81 -8.76 -11.25
N GLY A 115 -11.49 -9.42 -12.37
CA GLY A 115 -10.34 -10.32 -12.48
C GLY A 115 -10.66 -11.79 -12.15
N PRO A 116 -9.77 -12.74 -12.50
CA PRO A 116 -9.98 -14.16 -12.21
C PRO A 116 -9.82 -14.45 -10.71
N ILE A 117 -10.47 -15.52 -10.25
CA ILE A 117 -10.10 -16.18 -8.99
C ILE A 117 -8.75 -16.89 -9.18
N GLN A 118 -7.83 -16.65 -8.26
CA GLN A 118 -6.51 -17.30 -8.21
C GLN A 118 -6.54 -18.52 -7.28
N PRO A 119 -5.56 -19.44 -7.35
CA PRO A 119 -5.46 -20.57 -6.41
C PRO A 119 -5.25 -20.15 -4.95
N ILE A 120 -4.73 -18.94 -4.72
CA ILE A 120 -4.49 -18.33 -3.40
C ILE A 120 -4.95 -16.86 -3.46
N PRO A 121 -5.62 -16.32 -2.42
CA PRO A 121 -6.02 -14.92 -2.33
C PRO A 121 -4.83 -14.00 -2.04
N PHE A 122 -4.02 -13.71 -3.06
CA PHE A 122 -2.82 -12.87 -2.90
C PHE A 122 -3.10 -11.38 -3.16
N SER A 123 -3.27 -10.62 -2.07
CA SER A 123 -3.37 -9.16 -2.11
C SER A 123 -2.02 -8.49 -2.37
N HIS A 124 -1.89 -7.79 -3.51
CA HIS A 124 -0.74 -6.94 -3.79
C HIS A 124 -0.72 -5.69 -2.92
N LYS A 125 -1.90 -5.18 -2.55
CA LYS A 125 -2.08 -4.07 -1.63
C LYS A 125 -1.58 -4.37 -0.22
N HIS A 126 -1.88 -5.54 0.34
CA HIS A 126 -1.38 -5.92 1.66
C HIS A 126 0.16 -6.03 1.66
N HIS A 127 0.74 -6.68 0.65
CA HIS A 127 2.19 -6.90 0.59
C HIS A 127 2.99 -5.66 0.17
N SER A 128 2.59 -4.97 -0.91
CA SER A 128 3.34 -3.86 -1.51
C SER A 128 2.85 -2.49 -1.04
N GLY A 129 1.55 -2.32 -0.79
CA GLY A 129 0.95 -1.08 -0.28
C GLY A 129 1.10 -0.90 1.23
N GLU A 130 0.56 -1.82 2.04
CA GLU A 130 0.59 -1.71 3.52
C GLU A 130 1.99 -1.98 4.10
N PHE A 131 2.69 -3.02 3.62
CA PHE A 131 4.01 -3.40 4.12
C PHE A 131 5.20 -2.85 3.30
N GLY A 132 4.95 -2.16 2.18
CA GLY A 132 6.02 -1.54 1.38
C GLY A 132 6.99 -2.52 0.73
N ILE A 133 6.58 -3.77 0.45
CA ILE A 133 7.45 -4.75 -0.22
C ILE A 133 7.64 -4.33 -1.68
N GLU A 134 8.89 -4.00 -2.02
CA GLU A 134 9.35 -3.62 -3.36
C GLU A 134 8.98 -4.67 -4.43
N CYS A 135 8.46 -4.23 -5.57
CA CYS A 135 7.96 -5.13 -6.62
C CYS A 135 9.01 -6.14 -7.11
N GLN A 136 10.29 -5.72 -7.14
CA GLN A 136 11.42 -6.56 -7.58
C GLN A 136 11.86 -7.59 -6.54
N TYR A 137 11.37 -7.54 -5.29
CA TYR A 137 11.62 -8.60 -4.31
C TYR A 137 10.94 -9.91 -4.76
N CYS A 138 9.67 -9.82 -5.17
CA CYS A 138 8.90 -10.95 -5.70
C CYS A 138 9.17 -11.22 -7.18
N HIS A 139 9.26 -10.16 -8.00
CA HIS A 139 9.50 -10.26 -9.44
C HIS A 139 10.98 -9.99 -9.78
N SER A 140 11.87 -10.76 -9.15
CA SER A 140 13.32 -10.56 -9.18
C SER A 140 13.93 -10.63 -10.58
N ASN A 141 13.38 -11.44 -11.49
CA ASN A 141 13.89 -11.56 -12.86
C ASN A 141 13.59 -10.34 -13.76
N THR A 142 12.83 -9.36 -13.30
CA THR A 142 12.43 -8.16 -14.09
C THR A 142 13.59 -7.40 -14.71
N GLY A 143 14.74 -7.30 -14.00
CA GLY A 143 15.92 -6.59 -14.48
C GLY A 143 16.77 -7.36 -15.50
N ASP A 144 16.82 -8.69 -15.41
CA ASP A 144 17.74 -9.54 -16.18
C ASP A 144 17.06 -10.30 -17.33
N SER A 145 15.78 -10.66 -17.18
CA SER A 145 15.05 -11.56 -18.07
C SER A 145 14.07 -10.83 -19.00
N PRO A 146 13.74 -11.42 -20.17
CA PRO A 146 12.55 -11.05 -20.94
C PRO A 146 11.24 -11.11 -20.12
N ALA A 147 11.15 -12.03 -19.15
CA ALA A 147 9.96 -12.27 -18.33
C ALA A 147 10.24 -12.01 -16.85
N ALA A 148 9.40 -11.20 -16.20
CA ALA A 148 9.43 -10.95 -14.76
C ALA A 148 9.38 -12.23 -13.90
N GLY A 149 8.64 -13.24 -14.39
CA GLY A 149 8.31 -14.44 -13.63
C GLY A 149 7.27 -14.18 -12.53
N VAL A 150 6.82 -15.26 -11.91
CA VAL A 150 6.01 -15.27 -10.69
C VAL A 150 6.89 -15.87 -9.58
N PRO A 151 6.84 -15.38 -8.33
CA PRO A 151 7.69 -15.89 -7.25
C PRO A 151 7.47 -17.39 -6.98
N SER A 152 8.52 -18.05 -6.48
CA SER A 152 8.45 -19.44 -6.02
C SER A 152 7.76 -19.55 -4.66
N VAL A 153 7.19 -20.72 -4.36
CA VAL A 153 6.62 -21.06 -3.05
C VAL A 153 7.66 -20.85 -1.93
N GLU A 154 8.93 -21.13 -2.21
CA GLU A 154 10.06 -20.89 -1.30
C GLU A 154 10.21 -19.41 -0.90
N LEU A 155 10.04 -18.47 -1.83
CA LEU A 155 10.12 -17.03 -1.51
C LEU A 155 9.00 -16.62 -0.56
N CYS A 156 7.77 -17.05 -0.83
CA CYS A 156 6.63 -16.82 0.05
C CYS A 156 6.90 -17.41 1.45
N MET A 157 7.37 -18.65 1.52
CA MET A 157 7.66 -19.33 2.79
C MET A 157 8.86 -18.75 3.55
N GLY A 158 9.77 -18.03 2.88
CA GLY A 158 10.83 -17.25 3.55
C GLY A 158 10.28 -16.27 4.60
N CYS A 159 9.09 -15.71 4.37
CA CYS A 159 8.35 -14.94 5.37
C CYS A 159 7.29 -15.80 6.08
N HIS A 160 6.45 -16.54 5.33
CA HIS A 160 5.28 -17.22 5.92
C HIS A 160 5.60 -18.41 6.84
N ALA A 161 6.83 -18.95 6.83
CA ALA A 161 7.28 -19.91 7.84
C ALA A 161 7.55 -19.28 9.22
N GLN A 162 7.63 -17.95 9.32
CA GLN A 162 7.93 -17.23 10.58
C GLN A 162 6.67 -16.79 11.33
N PHE A 163 5.49 -16.81 10.68
CA PHE A 163 4.23 -16.44 11.32
C PHE A 163 3.69 -17.56 12.24
N PRO A 164 2.98 -17.21 13.34
CA PRO A 164 2.40 -18.19 14.25
C PRO A 164 1.29 -19.02 13.56
N LYS A 165 0.99 -20.21 14.11
CA LYS A 165 0.06 -21.17 13.49
C LYS A 165 -1.37 -20.64 13.35
N GLU A 166 -1.72 -19.65 14.14
CA GLU A 166 -3.01 -18.96 14.10
C GLU A 166 -3.28 -18.36 12.70
N TYR A 167 -2.25 -17.98 11.93
CA TYR A 167 -2.41 -17.58 10.52
C TYR A 167 -2.92 -18.68 9.58
N ASP A 168 -2.91 -19.96 10.00
CA ASP A 168 -3.43 -21.09 9.22
C ASP A 168 -4.97 -21.15 9.23
N GLU A 169 -5.63 -20.24 9.95
CA GLU A 169 -7.04 -19.88 9.80
C GLU A 169 -7.32 -19.25 8.42
N ILE A 170 -6.35 -18.51 7.84
CA ILE A 170 -6.48 -17.99 6.48
C ILE A 170 -6.23 -19.14 5.49
N GLU A 171 -7.29 -19.58 4.82
CA GLU A 171 -7.28 -20.67 3.84
C GLU A 171 -6.17 -20.51 2.77
N GLY A 172 -5.89 -19.28 2.33
CA GLY A 172 -4.76 -18.99 1.42
C GLY A 172 -3.38 -19.35 1.98
N ILE A 173 -3.15 -19.16 3.28
CA ILE A 173 -1.92 -19.53 3.97
C ILE A 173 -1.86 -21.05 4.18
N ARG A 174 -3.01 -21.69 4.45
CA ARG A 174 -3.13 -23.15 4.52
C ARG A 174 -2.73 -23.80 3.19
N ILE A 175 -3.26 -23.30 2.06
CA ILE A 175 -2.92 -23.77 0.70
C ILE A 175 -1.45 -23.50 0.37
N LEU A 176 -0.90 -22.33 0.74
CA LEU A 176 0.53 -22.04 0.56
C LEU A 176 1.43 -23.07 1.27
N LYS A 177 1.08 -23.43 2.52
CA LYS A 177 1.82 -24.43 3.31
C LYS A 177 1.66 -25.85 2.73
N GLU A 178 0.49 -26.21 2.24
CA GLU A 178 0.24 -27.49 1.53
C GLU A 178 1.14 -27.63 0.29
N HIS A 179 1.19 -26.60 -0.56
CA HIS A 179 2.11 -26.55 -1.71
C HIS A 179 3.60 -26.65 -1.29
N TRP A 180 3.98 -26.03 -0.18
CA TRP A 180 5.36 -26.10 0.35
C TRP A 180 5.72 -27.49 0.86
N GLU A 181 4.83 -28.15 1.60
CA GLU A 181 5.07 -29.50 2.14
C GLU A 181 5.12 -30.56 1.02
N ASN A 182 4.23 -30.46 0.03
CA ASN A 182 4.23 -31.32 -1.16
C ASN A 182 5.39 -31.00 -2.13
N LYS A 183 5.94 -29.78 -2.08
CA LYS A 183 6.93 -29.20 -3.01
C LYS A 183 6.39 -29.01 -4.43
N GLU A 184 5.11 -28.67 -4.52
CA GLU A 184 4.38 -28.48 -5.77
C GLU A 184 4.25 -26.98 -6.09
N PRO A 185 4.50 -26.54 -7.34
CA PRO A 185 4.31 -25.14 -7.72
C PRO A 185 2.83 -24.76 -7.67
N ILE A 186 2.54 -23.49 -7.40
CA ILE A 186 1.18 -22.94 -7.48
C ILE A 186 0.86 -22.64 -8.95
N GLU A 187 -0.21 -23.23 -9.49
CA GLU A 187 -0.65 -23.03 -10.88
C GLU A 187 -1.46 -21.73 -11.04
N TRP A 188 -0.78 -20.58 -10.91
CA TRP A 188 -1.39 -19.26 -11.03
C TRP A 188 -2.09 -19.03 -12.38
N VAL A 189 -3.27 -18.40 -12.34
CA VAL A 189 -3.99 -17.98 -13.56
C VAL A 189 -3.29 -16.74 -14.12
N GLN A 190 -2.51 -16.92 -15.19
CA GLN A 190 -1.83 -15.82 -15.88
C GLN A 190 -2.85 -14.84 -16.45
N ILE A 191 -2.86 -13.61 -15.93
CA ILE A 191 -3.84 -12.59 -16.31
C ILE A 191 -3.37 -11.72 -17.48
N HIS A 192 -2.12 -11.22 -17.44
CA HIS A 192 -1.51 -10.49 -18.55
C HIS A 192 -0.92 -11.48 -19.56
N ARG A 193 -1.53 -11.61 -20.76
CA ARG A 193 -1.00 -12.45 -21.85
C ARG A 193 -0.98 -11.70 -23.18
N LEU A 194 0.19 -11.65 -23.80
CA LEU A 194 0.37 -11.21 -25.19
C LEU A 194 0.31 -12.42 -26.15
N PRO A 195 0.03 -12.21 -27.45
CA PRO A 195 0.13 -13.28 -28.45
C PRO A 195 1.55 -13.86 -28.52
N GLU A 196 1.68 -15.14 -28.84
CA GLU A 196 2.97 -15.87 -28.78
C GLU A 196 4.01 -15.39 -29.82
N HIS A 197 3.57 -14.64 -30.84
CA HIS A 197 4.42 -13.94 -31.80
C HIS A 197 4.75 -12.49 -31.37
N VAL A 198 4.63 -12.16 -30.07
CA VAL A 198 4.95 -10.84 -29.50
C VAL A 198 5.99 -11.01 -28.39
N GLN A 199 7.17 -10.46 -28.63
CA GLN A 199 8.39 -10.79 -27.90
C GLN A 199 8.76 -9.70 -26.89
N PHE A 200 7.85 -9.44 -25.94
CA PHE A 200 8.04 -8.44 -24.90
C PHE A 200 9.22 -8.80 -23.98
N ARG A 201 9.97 -7.78 -23.50
CA ARG A 201 11.20 -7.96 -22.73
C ARG A 201 11.26 -7.01 -21.54
N HIS A 202 10.96 -7.49 -20.34
CA HIS A 202 10.96 -6.70 -19.10
C HIS A 202 12.32 -6.00 -18.87
N ASN A 203 13.42 -6.74 -18.96
CA ASN A 203 14.77 -6.21 -18.76
C ASN A 203 15.10 -4.93 -19.56
N ARG A 204 14.64 -4.82 -20.82
CA ARG A 204 14.82 -3.60 -21.64
C ARG A 204 14.04 -2.40 -21.12
N HIS A 205 12.82 -2.61 -20.61
CA HIS A 205 11.96 -1.53 -20.11
C HIS A 205 12.41 -1.07 -18.71
N ILE A 206 12.82 -2.02 -17.85
CA ILE A 206 13.40 -1.74 -16.54
C ILE A 206 14.74 -1.01 -16.68
N ALA A 207 15.62 -1.42 -17.60
CA ALA A 207 16.87 -0.71 -17.88
C ALA A 207 16.65 0.71 -18.45
N ALA A 208 15.50 0.96 -19.09
CA ALA A 208 15.06 2.28 -19.53
C ALA A 208 14.36 3.10 -18.41
N ASN A 209 14.29 2.58 -17.18
CA ASN A 209 13.61 3.18 -16.02
C ASN A 209 12.11 3.41 -16.24
N VAL A 210 11.44 2.57 -17.04
CA VAL A 210 9.97 2.58 -17.16
C VAL A 210 9.38 2.00 -15.87
N PRO A 211 8.55 2.74 -15.10
CA PRO A 211 7.98 2.25 -13.85
C PRO A 211 6.91 1.18 -14.11
N CYS A 212 6.84 0.16 -13.25
CA CYS A 212 5.91 -0.97 -13.35
C CYS A 212 4.44 -0.52 -13.55
N GLN A 213 4.06 0.52 -12.81
CA GLN A 213 2.74 1.15 -12.82
C GLN A 213 2.33 1.66 -14.20
N ARG A 214 3.29 2.05 -15.07
CA ARG A 214 3.00 2.52 -16.44
C ARG A 214 2.32 1.44 -17.28
N CYS A 215 2.63 0.16 -17.03
CA CYS A 215 2.10 -0.98 -17.78
C CYS A 215 1.00 -1.74 -17.03
N HIS A 216 1.13 -1.87 -15.70
CA HIS A 216 0.25 -2.70 -14.86
C HIS A 216 -0.77 -1.90 -14.02
N GLY A 217 -0.64 -0.56 -13.97
CA GLY A 217 -1.40 0.29 -13.07
C GLY A 217 -0.89 0.23 -11.62
N GLU A 218 -1.61 0.88 -10.72
CA GLU A 218 -1.28 0.99 -9.30
C GLU A 218 -1.59 -0.34 -8.56
N VAL A 219 -0.82 -1.39 -8.87
CA VAL A 219 -1.01 -2.74 -8.31
C VAL A 219 -0.89 -2.79 -6.79
N GLN A 220 -0.15 -1.86 -6.17
CA GLN A 220 -0.07 -1.71 -4.73
C GLN A 220 -1.36 -1.18 -4.07
N GLU A 221 -2.39 -0.85 -4.86
CA GLU A 221 -3.74 -0.53 -4.38
C GLU A 221 -4.75 -1.67 -4.64
N MET A 222 -4.31 -2.80 -5.21
CA MET A 222 -5.17 -3.92 -5.63
C MET A 222 -5.12 -5.10 -4.66
N ASP A 223 -6.27 -5.41 -4.05
CA ASP A 223 -6.46 -6.67 -3.29
C ASP A 223 -6.61 -7.86 -4.24
N LYS A 224 -7.63 -7.85 -5.10
CA LYS A 224 -7.69 -8.78 -6.23
C LYS A 224 -6.94 -8.17 -7.41
N LEU A 225 -6.02 -8.92 -8.05
CA LEU A 225 -5.44 -8.49 -9.33
C LEU A 225 -6.52 -8.54 -10.43
N TYR A 226 -7.14 -7.39 -10.65
CA TYR A 226 -7.88 -7.09 -11.86
C TYR A 226 -6.99 -6.32 -12.83
N LEU A 227 -7.62 -5.83 -13.90
CA LEU A 227 -6.97 -5.36 -15.10
C LEU A 227 -7.62 -4.04 -15.53
N VAL A 228 -6.81 -2.98 -15.68
CA VAL A 228 -7.22 -1.58 -15.54
C VAL A 228 -8.16 -1.03 -16.64
N PRO A 229 -9.03 -0.03 -16.34
CA PRO A 229 -10.37 0.05 -16.95
C PRO A 229 -10.53 0.47 -18.42
N GLU A 230 -9.47 0.63 -19.22
CA GLU A 230 -9.60 0.81 -20.68
C GLU A 230 -9.85 -0.51 -21.44
N THR A 231 -10.30 -1.55 -20.72
CA THR A 231 -10.49 -2.91 -21.27
C THR A 231 -11.80 -3.55 -20.85
N GLU A 232 -12.73 -3.75 -21.79
CA GLU A 232 -13.86 -4.67 -21.61
C GLU A 232 -13.36 -6.13 -21.55
N TRP A 233 -13.93 -6.94 -20.66
CA TRP A 233 -13.72 -8.39 -20.62
C TRP A 233 -14.45 -9.12 -21.77
N LYS A 234 -13.98 -8.93 -23.01
CA LYS A 234 -14.50 -9.68 -24.16
C LYS A 234 -13.63 -10.91 -24.43
N TYR A 235 -14.14 -12.08 -24.08
CA TYR A 235 -13.49 -13.40 -24.24
C TYR A 235 -12.23 -13.66 -23.40
N GLY A 236 -11.99 -12.91 -22.32
CA GLY A 236 -11.14 -13.39 -21.21
C GLY A 236 -9.71 -12.85 -21.07
N VAL A 237 -9.27 -11.81 -21.79
CA VAL A 237 -7.88 -11.27 -21.65
C VAL A 237 -7.77 -9.73 -21.75
N PRO A 238 -7.51 -9.07 -20.61
CA PRO A 238 -6.87 -7.73 -20.49
C PRO A 238 -5.42 -7.80 -19.87
N ALA A 239 -4.72 -6.84 -19.23
CA ALA A 239 -4.90 -5.42 -18.83
C ALA A 239 -4.14 -4.42 -19.68
N ASN A 240 -4.62 -3.17 -19.65
CA ASN A 240 -4.40 -2.18 -20.70
C ASN A 240 -4.77 -2.79 -22.06
N LYS A 241 -5.05 -1.94 -23.05
CA LYS A 241 -4.87 -2.40 -24.42
C LYS A 241 -3.37 -2.35 -24.72
N LEU A 242 -2.61 -3.33 -24.21
CA LEU A 242 -1.24 -3.67 -24.67
C LEU A 242 -1.24 -4.23 -26.12
N GLU A 243 -2.18 -3.74 -26.91
CA GLU A 243 -2.25 -3.85 -28.35
C GLU A 243 -1.13 -2.99 -28.96
N MET A 244 -0.70 -3.36 -30.16
CA MET A 244 0.39 -2.73 -30.91
C MET A 244 0.36 -1.19 -30.88
N GLY A 245 -0.83 -0.57 -30.93
CA GLY A 245 -0.98 0.89 -30.89
C GLY A 245 -0.52 1.56 -29.59
N TRP A 246 -0.77 0.96 -28.43
CA TRP A 246 -0.32 1.52 -27.14
C TRP A 246 1.20 1.46 -27.02
N CYS A 247 1.80 0.32 -27.42
CA CYS A 247 3.24 0.12 -27.43
C CYS A 247 3.93 1.12 -28.37
N ILE A 248 3.44 1.27 -29.61
CA ILE A 248 4.00 2.21 -30.59
C ILE A 248 3.87 3.67 -30.11
N ASN A 249 2.73 4.06 -29.56
CA ASN A 249 2.56 5.42 -29.00
C ASN A 249 3.58 5.67 -27.89
N CYS A 250 3.72 4.76 -26.92
CA CYS A 250 4.69 4.90 -25.83
C CYS A 250 6.15 4.90 -26.31
N HIS A 251 6.48 4.20 -27.40
CA HIS A 251 7.82 4.20 -28.01
C HIS A 251 8.13 5.51 -28.74
N ASN A 252 7.14 6.08 -29.46
CA ASN A 252 7.26 7.38 -30.12
C ASN A 252 7.38 8.53 -29.11
N ASP A 253 6.52 8.53 -28.09
CA ASP A 253 6.49 9.53 -27.01
C ASP A 253 7.83 9.65 -26.27
N ASN A 254 8.59 8.54 -26.18
CA ASN A 254 9.95 8.51 -25.64
C ASN A 254 11.01 9.09 -26.61
N ASN A 255 10.67 10.20 -27.30
CA ASN A 255 11.50 10.87 -28.30
C ASN A 255 12.02 9.92 -29.40
N HIS A 256 11.21 8.92 -29.79
CA HIS A 256 11.55 7.86 -30.76
C HIS A 256 12.85 7.08 -30.43
N GLN A 257 13.22 6.97 -29.15
CA GLN A 257 14.42 6.23 -28.71
C GLN A 257 14.19 4.72 -28.62
N ALA A 258 12.92 4.28 -28.58
CA ALA A 258 12.55 2.87 -28.59
C ALA A 258 12.15 2.43 -30.01
N ASP A 259 12.61 1.25 -30.41
CA ASP A 259 12.38 0.70 -31.74
C ASP A 259 10.90 0.31 -31.97
N VAL A 260 10.39 0.54 -33.17
CA VAL A 260 9.01 0.25 -33.60
C VAL A 260 8.97 -0.63 -34.87
N ASP A 261 10.11 -1.15 -35.34
CA ASP A 261 10.15 -2.13 -36.42
C ASP A 261 9.42 -3.44 -36.02
N CYS A 262 8.62 -3.95 -36.93
CA CYS A 262 7.83 -5.17 -36.78
C CYS A 262 8.70 -6.34 -36.29
N VAL A 263 9.91 -6.52 -36.83
CA VAL A 263 10.78 -7.67 -36.49
C VAL A 263 11.45 -7.56 -35.11
N THR A 264 11.48 -6.37 -34.50
CA THR A 264 11.98 -6.21 -33.12
C THR A 264 10.93 -6.64 -32.09
N CYS A 265 9.65 -6.54 -32.44
CA CYS A 265 8.52 -6.97 -31.60
C CYS A 265 7.99 -8.36 -31.95
N HIS A 266 8.15 -8.83 -33.20
CA HIS A 266 7.54 -10.05 -33.72
C HIS A 266 8.57 -10.98 -34.37
N TYR A 267 8.81 -12.13 -33.72
CA TYR A 267 9.56 -13.28 -34.23
C TYR A 267 9.16 -14.55 -33.46
#